data_AF-S7RE05-F1
#
_entry.id   AF-S7RE05-F1
#
_cell.length_a   1.000
_cell.length_b   1.000
_cell.length_c   1.000
_cell.angle_alpha   90.00
_cell.angle_beta   90.00
_cell.angle_gamma   90.00
#
_symmetry.space_group_name_H-M   'P 1'
#
loop_
_entity.id
_entity.type
_entity.pdbx_description
1 polymer ?
#
loop_
_entity_poly.entity_id
_entity_poly.type
_entity_poly.pdbx_seq_one_letter_code
_entity_poly.pdbx_strand_id
1 'polypeptide(L)' 'LAYIEWFTPFRSQDHDLHLFSVSRSTRNGRPNAQIIPLDDIFRSCHLIPKFGTSVSPEWSSENVLE' A
#
# COMPACT_ATOMS: atom_id res chain seq x y z
N LEU A 1 -14.02 8.58 11.11
CA LEU A 1 -12.59 8.81 11.41
C LEU A 1 -11.97 7.51 11.90
N ALA A 2 -10.70 7.28 11.61
CA ALA A 2 -9.91 6.15 12.08
C ALA A 2 -8.55 6.64 12.61
N TYR A 3 -8.10 6.04 13.70
CA TYR A 3 -6.73 6.19 14.18
C TYR A 3 -5.84 5.14 13.52
N ILE A 4 -4.73 5.56 12.93
CA ILE A 4 -3.78 4.67 12.23
C ILE A 4 -2.37 4.88 12.76
N GLU A 5 -1.58 3.80 12.78
CA GLU A 5 -0.13 3.83 12.98
C GLU A 5 0.55 3.47 11.66
N TRP A 6 1.46 4.32 11.20
CA TRP A 6 2.17 4.11 9.95
C TRP A 6 3.25 3.05 10.09
N PHE A 7 3.50 2.31 9.01
CA PHE A 7 4.70 1.47 8.85
C PHE A 7 5.82 2.23 8.12
N THR A 8 7.04 1.69 8.16
CA THR A 8 8.15 2.20 7.36
C THR A 8 7.86 2.05 5.86
N PRO A 9 8.30 2.99 5.00
CA PRO A 9 8.17 2.85 3.55
C PRO A 9 8.82 1.57 3.03
N PHE A 10 8.29 1.04 1.93
CA PHE A 10 8.95 -0.05 1.19
C PHE A 10 10.29 0.44 0.65
N ARG A 11 11.38 -0.29 0.96
CA ARG A 11 12.75 0.09 0.57
C ARG A 11 13.45 -1.02 -0.20
N SER A 12 13.67 -2.15 0.48
CA SER A 12 14.30 -3.32 -0.12
C SER A 12 13.30 -4.47 -0.09
N GLN A 13 13.11 -5.08 -1.25
CA GLN A 13 12.43 -6.34 -1.38
C GLN A 13 13.40 -7.46 -0.97
N ASP A 14 12.91 -8.42 -0.21
CA ASP A 14 13.62 -9.67 0.03
C ASP A 14 13.74 -10.44 -1.28
N HIS A 15 14.95 -10.93 -1.60
CA HIS A 15 15.23 -11.56 -2.89
C HIS A 15 14.54 -12.90 -3.05
N ASP A 16 14.46 -13.69 -1.98
CA ASP A 16 13.96 -15.06 -2.03
C ASP A 16 12.43 -15.09 -1.90
N LEU A 17 11.89 -14.19 -1.07
CA LEU A 17 10.45 -14.12 -0.79
C LEU A 17 9.70 -13.19 -1.74
N HIS A 18 10.41 -12.28 -2.42
CA HIS A 18 9.81 -11.19 -3.19
C HIS A 18 8.80 -10.35 -2.36
N LEU A 19 9.05 -10.19 -1.06
CA LEU A 19 8.22 -9.41 -0.14
C LEU A 19 9.00 -8.23 0.46
N PHE A 20 8.30 -7.18 0.88
CA PHE A 20 8.92 -6.08 1.61
C PHE A 20 8.83 -6.30 3.11
N SER A 21 9.98 -6.23 3.79
CA SER A 21 10.00 -6.16 5.25
C SER A 21 9.71 -4.73 5.71
N VAL A 22 8.73 -4.58 6.60
CA VAL A 22 8.34 -3.30 7.19
C VAL A 22 8.22 -3.40 8.69
N SER A 23 8.47 -2.29 9.38
CA SER A 23 8.29 -2.17 10.83
C SER A 23 7.43 -0.95 11.16
N ARG A 24 6.95 -0.85 12.40
CA ARG A 24 6.17 0.32 12.82
C ARG A 24 7.03 1.59 12.74
N SER A 25 6.51 2.62 12.09
CA SER A 25 7.17 3.92 11.99
C SER A 25 7.08 4.64 13.32
N THR A 26 8.18 5.27 13.74
CA THR A 26 8.23 6.11 14.93
C THR A 26 8.75 7.52 14.60
N ARG A 27 8.28 8.51 15.35
CA ARG A 27 8.82 9.88 15.36
C ARG A 27 9.02 10.31 16.81
N ASN A 28 10.23 10.75 17.15
CA ASN A 28 10.60 11.18 18.51
C ASN A 28 10.26 10.14 19.59
N GLY A 29 10.53 8.86 19.30
CA GLY A 29 10.29 7.74 20.24
C GLY A 29 8.81 7.37 20.44
N ARG A 30 7.89 7.92 19.64
CA ARG A 30 6.45 7.60 19.68
C ARG A 30 5.98 7.02 18.35
N PRO A 31 4.87 6.26 18.33
CA PRO A 31 4.27 5.81 17.08
C PRO A 31 4.02 7.00 16.15
N ASN A 32 4.42 6.87 14.90
CA ASN A 32 4.02 7.80 13.86
C ASN A 32 2.56 7.48 13.53
N ALA A 33 1.63 8.27 14.08
CA ALA A 33 0.21 8.00 14.01
C ALA A 33 -0.59 9.22 13.55
N GLN A 34 -1.76 8.97 12.94
CA GLN A 34 -2.67 10.01 12.47
C GLN A 34 -4.13 9.60 12.66
N ILE A 35 -5.03 10.59 12.75
CA ILE A 35 -6.47 10.37 12.67
C ILE A 35 -6.91 10.86 11.29
N ILE A 36 -7.48 9.96 10.48
CA ILE A 36 -7.92 10.25 9.10
C ILE A 36 -9.42 9.97 8.92
N PRO A 37 -10.11 10.64 7.97
CA PRO A 37 -11.40 10.20 7.46
C PRO A 37 -11.39 8.71 7.09
N LEU A 38 -12.52 8.02 7.28
CA LEU A 38 -12.63 6.62 6.85
C LEU A 38 -12.59 6.51 5.32
N ASP A 39 -13.03 7.55 4.62
CA ASP A 39 -13.07 7.63 3.17
C ASP A 39 -11.67 7.68 2.53
N ASP A 40 -10.62 7.92 3.32
CA ASP A 40 -9.22 7.90 2.88
C ASP A 40 -8.60 6.49 2.95
N ILE A 41 -9.33 5.50 3.48
CA ILE A 41 -8.85 4.12 3.63
C ILE A 41 -9.38 3.27 2.48
N PHE A 42 -8.50 3.02 1.51
CA PHE A 42 -8.76 2.10 0.41
C PHE A 42 -8.02 0.79 0.61
N ARG A 43 -8.66 -0.32 0.22
CA ARG A 43 -8.03 -1.63 0.14
C ARG A 43 -8.16 -2.15 -1.27
N SER A 44 -7.06 -2.58 -1.87
CA SER A 44 -7.09 -3.40 -3.07
C SER A 44 -7.92 -4.65 -2.81
N CYS A 45 -8.77 -5.01 -3.78
CA CYS A 45 -9.54 -6.24 -3.74
C CYS A 45 -9.30 -7.04 -5.01
N HIS A 46 -9.36 -8.36 -4.90
CA HIS A 46 -9.24 -9.23 -6.05
C HIS A 46 -10.58 -9.22 -6.79
N LEU A 47 -10.62 -8.56 -7.94
CA LEU A 47 -11.78 -8.51 -8.82
C LEU A 47 -11.48 -9.30 -10.09
N ILE A 48 -12.53 -9.86 -10.70
CA ILE A 48 -12.43 -10.33 -12.08
C ILE A 48 -12.43 -9.09 -12.97
N PRO A 49 -11.30 -8.78 -13.63
CA PRO A 49 -11.22 -7.55 -14.40
C PRO A 49 -12.05 -7.66 -15.68
N LYS A 50 -12.70 -6.55 -16.04
CA LYS A 50 -13.42 -6.41 -17.32
C LYS A 50 -12.70 -5.38 -18.18
N PHE A 51 -11.62 -5.80 -18.83
CA PHE A 51 -10.74 -4.91 -19.60
C PHE A 51 -11.30 -4.46 -20.96
N GLY A 52 -12.33 -5.12 -21.49
CA GLY A 52 -12.78 -4.86 -22.87
C GLY A 52 -11.79 -5.43 -23.88
N THR A 53 -11.34 -4.63 -24.84
CA THR A 53 -10.52 -5.08 -25.99
C THR A 53 -9.02 -5.09 -25.72
N SER A 54 -8.51 -4.26 -24.80
CA SER A 54 -7.08 -4.16 -24.49
C SER A 54 -6.84 -3.58 -23.09
N VAL A 55 -5.72 -3.94 -22.49
CA VAL A 55 -5.22 -3.38 -21.22
C VAL A 55 -3.89 -2.66 -21.47
N SER A 56 -3.60 -1.64 -20.67
CA SER A 56 -2.33 -0.93 -20.71
C SER A 56 -1.17 -1.88 -20.37
N PRO A 57 -0.19 -2.11 -21.27
CA PRO A 57 0.96 -2.96 -20.99
C PRO A 57 1.93 -2.35 -19.97
N GLU A 58 1.82 -1.05 -19.68
CA GLU A 58 2.63 -0.33 -18.68
C GLU A 58 2.12 -0.51 -17.24
N TRP A 59 0.98 -1.18 -17.05
CA TRP A 59 0.46 -1.45 -15.72
C TRP A 59 1.30 -2.47 -14.96
N SER A 60 1.67 -2.11 -13.74
CA SER A 60 2.35 -2.94 -12.75
C SER A 60 1.49 -3.02 -11.50
N SER A 61 1.82 -3.94 -10.59
CA SER A 61 1.20 -3.99 -9.26
C SER A 61 1.39 -2.71 -8.44
N GLU A 62 2.34 -1.85 -8.82
CA GLU A 62 2.66 -0.61 -8.14
C GLU A 62 1.79 0.56 -8.59
N ASN A 63 1.41 0.62 -9.88
CA ASN A 63 0.75 1.79 -10.48
C ASN A 63 -0.71 1.55 -10.91
N VAL A 64 -1.22 0.31 -10.85
CA VAL A 64 -2.56 -0.02 -11.40
C VAL A 64 -3.75 0.67 -10.68
N LEU A 65 -3.51 1.33 -9.54
CA LEU A 65 -4.53 2.03 -8.76
C LEU A 65 -4.33 3.56 -8.69
N GLU A 66 -3.28 4.09 -9.31
CA GLU A 66 -3.04 5.55 -9.44
C GLU A 66 -3.89 6.17 -10.56
#